data_AF-A0A7Y5SSS1-F1
#
_entry.id   AF-A0A7Y5SSS1-F1
#
_cell.length_a   1.000
_cell.length_b   1.000
_cell.length_c   1.000
_cell.angle_alpha   90.00
_cell.angle_beta   90.00
_cell.angle_gamma   90.00
#
_symmetry.space_group_name_H-M   'P 1'
#
loop_
_entity.id
_entity.type
_entity.pdbx_description
1 polymer ?
#
loop_
_entity_poly.entity_id
_entity_poly.type
_entity_poly.pdbx_seq_one_letter_code
_entity_poly.pdbx_strand_id
1 'polypeptide(L)'
;MRTPRFGRAFSFIELMVVLVIIGILAAIVLPRFSGVTDDARSAAVQGDLAGVRSAIAGYRAKNVIAGTPAYPTITQLTTQGLVLQAEFPKNPYTQQTTVQGVSKAQALARQVLNADKFGWNYYVDNAASPPEAIFYINADEPTNVVDSSGGTKTANEL
;
A
#
# COMPACT_ATOMS: atom_id res chain seq x y z
N MET A 1 1.12 -67.00 30.25
CA MET A 1 -0.28 -66.53 30.11
C MET A 1 -0.26 -65.14 29.49
N ARG A 2 -0.67 -64.98 28.22
CA ARG A 2 -0.76 -63.67 27.53
C ARG A 2 -2.23 -63.33 27.38
N THR A 3 -2.71 -62.30 28.06
CA THR A 3 -4.06 -61.78 27.90
C THR A 3 -4.16 -60.99 26.58
N PRO A 4 -5.10 -61.33 25.69
CA PRO A 4 -5.29 -60.58 24.45
C PRO A 4 -5.85 -59.19 24.79
N ARG A 5 -5.21 -58.16 24.24
CA ARG A 5 -5.62 -56.76 24.40
C ARG A 5 -6.70 -56.49 23.35
N PHE A 6 -7.91 -56.14 23.77
CA PHE A 6 -8.96 -55.69 22.84
C PHE A 6 -8.49 -54.40 22.16
N GLY A 7 -8.01 -54.52 20.92
CA GLY A 7 -7.96 -53.38 20.02
C GLY A 7 -9.39 -52.97 19.72
N ARG A 8 -9.81 -51.81 20.22
CA ARG A 8 -11.15 -51.27 19.94
C ARG A 8 -11.28 -51.07 18.44
N ALA A 9 -12.21 -51.80 17.83
CA ALA A 9 -12.61 -51.59 16.45
C ALA A 9 -13.36 -50.25 16.34
N PHE A 10 -13.00 -49.45 15.34
CA PHE A 10 -13.56 -48.13 15.06
C PHE A 10 -14.97 -48.28 14.44
N SER A 11 -15.96 -47.57 14.97
CA SER A 11 -17.35 -47.63 14.47
C SER A 11 -17.56 -46.70 13.28
N PHE A 12 -18.44 -47.10 12.36
CA PHE A 12 -18.90 -46.24 11.27
C PHE A 12 -19.52 -44.94 11.79
N ILE A 13 -20.21 -44.99 12.95
CA ILE A 13 -20.81 -43.78 13.54
C ILE A 13 -19.74 -42.77 13.97
N GLU A 14 -18.58 -43.25 14.45
CA GLU A 14 -17.47 -42.39 14.87
C GLU A 14 -16.86 -41.68 13.66
N LEU A 15 -16.75 -42.36 12.50
CA LEU A 15 -16.33 -41.72 11.26
C LEU A 15 -17.35 -40.68 10.76
N MET A 16 -18.64 -41.00 10.82
CA MET A 16 -19.70 -40.12 10.33
C MET A 16 -19.77 -38.82 11.13
N VAL A 17 -19.70 -38.92 12.46
CA VAL A 17 -19.71 -37.72 13.33
C VAL A 17 -18.50 -36.83 13.04
N VAL A 18 -17.32 -37.42 12.83
CA VAL A 18 -16.11 -36.66 12.49
C VAL A 18 -16.25 -35.94 11.14
N LEU A 19 -16.78 -36.60 10.11
CA LEU A 19 -17.02 -35.99 8.80
C LEU A 19 -18.04 -34.85 8.87
N VAL A 20 -19.10 -35.00 9.67
CA VAL A 20 -20.10 -33.96 9.90
C VAL A 20 -19.46 -32.76 10.62
N ILE A 21 -18.66 -32.99 11.66
CA ILE A 21 -17.97 -31.92 12.38
C ILE A 21 -17.00 -31.18 11.44
N ILE A 22 -16.19 -31.90 10.66
CA ILE A 22 -15.26 -31.29 9.69
C ILE A 22 -16.03 -30.50 8.62
N GLY A 23 -17.17 -31.00 8.14
CA GLY A 23 -18.03 -30.30 7.18
C GLY A 23 -18.58 -28.98 7.71
N ILE A 24 -19.02 -28.95 8.98
CA ILE A 24 -19.51 -27.73 9.64
C ILE A 24 -18.36 -26.75 9.88
N LEU A 25 -17.21 -27.23 10.37
CA LEU A 25 -16.04 -26.38 10.62
C LEU A 25 -15.51 -25.77 9.32
N ALA A 26 -15.45 -26.54 8.23
CA ALA A 26 -15.02 -26.04 6.92
C ALA A 26 -15.94 -24.93 6.38
N ALA A 27 -17.25 -25.02 6.64
CA ALA A 27 -18.21 -23.99 6.21
C ALA A 27 -18.07 -22.67 6.99
N ILE A 28 -17.67 -22.71 8.27
CA ILE A 28 -17.65 -21.53 9.15
C ILE A 28 -16.32 -20.77 9.09
N VAL A 29 -15.21 -21.39 8.71
CA VAL A 29 -13.87 -20.76 8.75
C VAL A 29 -13.68 -19.64 7.71
N LEU A 30 -14.49 -19.56 6.66
CA LEU A 30 -14.25 -18.66 5.53
C LEU A 30 -14.43 -17.14 5.75
N PRO A 31 -15.41 -16.60 6.52
CA PRO A 31 -15.97 -15.33 6.09
C PRO A 31 -15.52 -14.14 6.94
N ARG A 32 -14.22 -13.78 7.07
CA ARG A 32 -13.80 -12.47 7.67
C ARG A 32 -12.50 -11.80 7.19
N PHE A 33 -11.87 -12.21 6.08
CA PHE A 33 -10.55 -11.64 5.72
C PHE A 33 -10.55 -10.55 4.63
N SER A 34 -11.64 -10.33 3.90
CA SER A 34 -11.62 -9.38 2.77
C SER A 34 -11.49 -7.91 3.21
N GLY A 35 -12.35 -7.42 4.10
CA GLY A 35 -12.37 -5.99 4.49
C GLY A 35 -11.15 -5.53 5.29
N VAL A 36 -10.60 -6.38 6.17
CA VAL A 36 -9.40 -6.06 6.96
C VAL A 36 -8.18 -5.80 6.05
N THR A 37 -8.14 -6.45 4.88
CA THR A 37 -7.04 -6.29 3.93
C THR A 37 -7.09 -4.94 3.22
N ASP A 38 -8.28 -4.38 2.97
CA ASP A 38 -8.44 -3.08 2.30
C ASP A 38 -8.10 -1.92 3.24
N ASP A 39 -8.54 -2.01 4.49
CA ASP A 39 -8.21 -1.06 5.55
C ASP A 39 -6.69 -1.04 5.81
N ALA A 40 -6.07 -2.23 5.88
CA ALA A 40 -4.63 -2.38 6.08
C ALA A 40 -3.82 -1.81 4.92
N ARG A 41 -4.25 -2.05 3.66
CA ARG A 41 -3.61 -1.47 2.48
C ARG A 41 -3.71 0.05 2.47
N SER A 42 -4.90 0.59 2.76
CA SER A 42 -5.14 2.04 2.80
C SER A 42 -4.28 2.72 3.87
N ALA A 43 -4.20 2.13 5.06
CA ALA A 43 -3.36 2.61 6.15
C ALA A 43 -1.86 2.55 5.82
N ALA A 44 -1.41 1.46 5.20
CA ALA A 44 -0.03 1.30 4.74
C ALA A 44 0.36 2.41 3.74
N VAL A 45 -0.50 2.67 2.74
CA VAL A 45 -0.29 3.74 1.75
C VAL A 45 -0.20 5.11 2.41
N GLN A 46 -1.09 5.43 3.33
CA GLN A 46 -1.03 6.73 4.02
C GLN A 46 0.25 6.88 4.83
N GLY A 47 0.71 5.82 5.49
CA GLY A 47 1.99 5.80 6.20
C GLY A 47 3.18 6.02 5.27
N ASP A 48 3.23 5.30 4.15
CA ASP A 48 4.28 5.42 3.15
C ASP A 48 4.29 6.81 2.49
N LEU A 49 3.12 7.32 2.11
CA LEU A 49 2.95 8.69 1.58
C LEU A 49 3.44 9.72 2.59
N ALA A 50 3.07 9.61 3.87
CA ALA A 50 3.51 10.53 4.91
C ALA A 50 5.04 10.47 5.10
N GLY A 51 5.63 9.28 5.11
CA GLY A 51 7.07 9.07 5.21
C GLY A 51 7.84 9.74 4.07
N VAL A 52 7.44 9.47 2.83
CA VAL A 52 8.10 10.05 1.65
C VAL A 52 7.87 11.56 1.56
N ARG A 53 6.63 12.05 1.77
CA ARG A 53 6.32 13.49 1.75
C ARG A 53 7.12 14.23 2.84
N SER A 54 7.29 13.64 4.02
CA SER A 54 8.14 14.18 5.09
C SER A 54 9.61 14.28 4.66
N ALA A 55 10.16 13.24 4.04
CA ALA A 55 11.53 13.26 3.53
C ALA A 55 11.74 14.35 2.45
N ILE A 56 10.79 14.48 1.52
CA ILE A 56 10.76 15.54 0.50
C ILE A 56 10.72 16.93 1.17
N ALA A 57 9.87 17.11 2.17
CA ALA A 57 9.77 18.36 2.92
C ALA A 57 11.08 18.69 3.67
N GLY A 58 11.71 17.68 4.28
CA GLY A 58 13.01 17.82 4.94
C GLY A 58 14.13 18.22 3.96
N TYR A 59 14.15 17.64 2.76
CA TYR A 59 15.07 18.05 1.70
C TYR A 59 14.84 19.51 1.29
N ARG A 60 13.59 19.91 1.04
CA ARG A 60 13.24 21.29 0.72
C ARG A 60 13.64 22.25 1.84
N ALA A 61 13.39 21.90 3.10
CA ALA A 61 13.73 22.74 4.25
C ALA A 61 15.24 23.06 4.29
N LYS A 62 16.10 22.06 4.02
CA LYS A 62 17.55 22.28 3.91
C LYS A 62 17.89 23.28 2.80
N ASN A 63 17.25 23.16 1.64
CA ASN A 63 17.55 24.05 0.52
C ASN A 63 16.98 25.47 0.70
N VAL A 64 15.84 25.61 1.38
CA VAL A 64 15.29 26.91 1.79
C VAL A 64 16.30 27.66 2.66
N ILE A 65 16.93 26.97 3.63
CA ILE A 65 17.98 27.55 4.47
C ILE A 65 19.21 27.94 3.65
N ALA A 66 19.55 27.15 2.62
CA ALA A 66 20.63 27.45 1.67
C ALA A 66 20.28 28.55 0.63
N GLY A 67 19.09 29.16 0.71
CA GLY A 67 18.67 30.25 -0.17
C GLY A 67 18.10 29.80 -1.53
N THR A 68 17.95 28.49 -1.76
CA THR A 68 17.39 27.94 -3.00
C THR A 68 16.23 27.01 -2.63
N PRO A 69 14.97 27.46 -2.53
CA PRO A 69 13.87 26.69 -1.93
C PRO A 69 13.31 25.54 -2.82
N ALA A 70 14.21 24.78 -3.46
CA ALA A 70 13.93 23.71 -4.40
C ALA A 70 13.53 22.40 -3.71
N TYR A 71 12.54 21.75 -4.30
CA TYR A 71 12.20 20.34 -4.09
C TYR A 71 13.22 19.43 -4.78
N PRO A 72 13.36 18.16 -4.35
CA PRO A 72 14.25 17.23 -5.02
C PRO A 72 13.80 16.97 -6.45
N THR A 73 14.73 16.91 -7.40
CA THR A 73 14.43 16.38 -8.74
C THR A 73 14.09 14.89 -8.65
N ILE A 74 13.46 14.32 -9.67
CA ILE A 74 13.16 12.88 -9.66
C ILE A 74 14.43 12.03 -9.46
N THR A 75 15.54 12.41 -10.10
CA THR A 75 16.83 11.73 -9.93
C THR A 75 17.33 11.82 -8.49
N GLN A 76 17.22 12.99 -7.86
CA GLN A 76 17.63 13.17 -6.46
C GLN A 76 16.72 12.39 -5.51
N LEU A 77 15.42 12.35 -5.81
CA LEU A 77 14.42 11.62 -5.05
C LEU A 77 14.69 10.10 -5.08
N THR A 78 15.02 9.54 -6.25
CA THR A 78 15.28 8.11 -6.41
C THR A 78 16.72 7.68 -6.10
N THR A 79 17.64 8.62 -5.88
CA THR A 79 19.01 8.31 -5.44
C THR A 79 19.03 8.06 -3.94
N GLN A 80 19.37 6.83 -3.55
CA GLN A 80 19.48 6.44 -2.15
C GLN A 80 20.52 7.29 -1.41
N GLY A 81 20.19 7.69 -0.18
CA GLY A 81 21.03 8.50 0.70
C GLY A 81 20.85 10.01 0.54
N LEU A 82 20.20 10.49 -0.52
CA LEU A 82 19.94 11.93 -0.72
C LEU A 82 18.64 12.38 -0.04
N VAL A 83 17.50 11.82 -0.46
CA VAL A 83 16.18 12.14 0.11
C VAL A 83 15.70 11.03 1.04
N LEU A 84 15.71 9.79 0.54
CA LEU A 84 15.39 8.59 1.31
C LEU A 84 16.66 7.81 1.63
N GLN A 85 16.76 7.27 2.84
CA GLN A 85 17.91 6.45 3.26
C GLN A 85 17.80 4.99 2.78
N ALA A 86 16.58 4.53 2.54
CA ALA A 86 16.26 3.20 2.04
C ALA A 86 15.62 3.29 0.64
N GLU A 87 15.41 2.14 0.01
CA GLU A 87 14.60 2.05 -1.20
C GLU A 87 13.17 2.56 -0.95
N PHE A 88 12.51 2.96 -2.04
CA PHE A 88 11.12 3.39 -1.97
C PHE A 88 10.21 2.28 -1.43
N PRO A 89 9.21 2.64 -0.59
CA PRO A 89 8.27 1.66 -0.08
C PRO A 89 7.52 0.99 -1.22
N LYS A 90 7.16 -0.28 -0.99
CA LYS A 90 6.39 -1.06 -1.95
C LYS A 90 4.96 -0.56 -1.98
N ASN A 91 4.45 -0.21 -3.15
CA ASN A 91 3.05 0.10 -3.34
C ASN A 91 2.19 -1.14 -2.95
N PRO A 92 1.31 -1.05 -1.94
CA PRO A 92 0.50 -2.18 -1.47
C PRO A 92 -0.52 -2.72 -2.49
N TYR A 93 -0.84 -1.93 -3.52
CA TYR A 93 -1.77 -2.30 -4.61
C TYR A 93 -1.02 -2.93 -5.80
N THR A 94 -0.01 -2.23 -6.34
CA THR A 94 0.69 -2.67 -7.57
C THR A 94 1.95 -3.49 -7.32
N GLN A 95 2.41 -3.57 -6.06
CA GLN A 95 3.62 -4.28 -5.64
C GLN A 95 4.94 -3.69 -6.20
N GLN A 96 4.88 -2.52 -6.84
CA GLN A 96 6.03 -1.81 -7.41
C GLN A 96 6.72 -0.90 -6.39
N THR A 97 8.04 -0.73 -6.49
CA THR A 97 8.85 0.15 -5.61
C THR A 97 9.39 1.38 -6.33
N THR A 98 9.12 1.55 -7.62
CA THR A 98 9.72 2.59 -8.46
C THR A 98 8.85 3.83 -8.57
N VAL A 99 9.48 4.96 -8.89
CA VAL A 99 8.83 6.27 -9.07
C VAL A 99 9.00 6.75 -10.50
N GLN A 100 7.94 7.32 -11.09
CA GLN A 100 8.03 8.02 -12.37
C GLN A 100 7.74 9.51 -12.24
N GLY A 101 8.26 10.27 -13.21
CA GLY A 101 7.98 11.68 -13.39
C GLY A 101 6.68 11.85 -14.15
N VAL A 102 5.80 12.71 -13.68
CA VAL A 102 4.55 13.04 -14.37
C VAL A 102 4.45 14.55 -14.59
N SER A 103 3.66 14.96 -15.58
CA SER A 103 3.36 16.37 -15.83
C SER A 103 2.38 16.95 -14.81
N LYS A 104 2.30 18.29 -14.74
CA LYS A 104 1.39 19.00 -13.83
C LYS A 104 -0.07 18.55 -14.01
N ALA A 105 -0.53 18.44 -15.25
CA ALA A 105 -1.90 18.03 -15.57
C ALA A 105 -2.19 16.60 -15.07
N GLN A 106 -1.25 15.68 -15.26
CA GLN A 106 -1.36 14.29 -14.81
C GLN A 106 -1.39 14.20 -13.28
N ALA A 107 -0.56 14.99 -12.60
CA ALA A 107 -0.51 15.02 -11.13
C ALA A 107 -1.76 15.62 -10.50
N LEU A 108 -2.28 16.73 -11.05
CA LEU A 108 -3.52 17.35 -10.57
C LEU A 108 -4.73 16.45 -10.76
N ALA A 109 -4.77 15.69 -11.85
CA ALA A 109 -5.80 14.69 -12.12
C ALA A 109 -5.54 13.33 -11.44
N ARG A 110 -4.48 13.20 -10.61
CA ARG A 110 -4.08 11.96 -9.93
C ARG A 110 -4.04 10.73 -10.85
N GLN A 111 -3.60 10.91 -12.10
CA GLN A 111 -3.67 9.84 -13.10
C GLN A 111 -2.82 8.62 -12.73
N VAL A 112 -3.35 7.44 -13.01
CA VAL A 112 -2.61 6.18 -12.97
C VAL A 112 -1.97 5.94 -14.34
N LEU A 113 -0.66 5.72 -14.37
CA LEU A 113 0.15 5.61 -15.58
C LEU A 113 1.13 4.47 -15.41
N ASN A 114 1.29 3.55 -16.38
CA ASN A 114 2.34 2.53 -16.33
C ASN A 114 2.39 1.74 -14.98
N ALA A 115 1.23 1.40 -14.40
CA ALA A 115 1.12 0.80 -13.06
C ALA A 115 1.89 -0.51 -12.89
N ASP A 116 2.10 -1.25 -13.99
CA ASP A 116 2.91 -2.48 -14.00
C ASP A 116 4.40 -2.23 -13.78
N LYS A 117 4.86 -0.99 -13.90
CA LYS A 117 6.28 -0.61 -13.84
C LYS A 117 6.61 0.39 -12.75
N PHE A 118 5.61 1.16 -12.28
CA PHE A 118 5.80 2.25 -11.33
C PHE A 118 4.77 2.18 -10.21
N GLY A 119 5.24 2.26 -8.97
CA GLY A 119 4.40 2.28 -7.78
C GLY A 119 3.95 3.69 -7.41
N TRP A 120 4.71 4.70 -7.81
CA TRP A 120 4.53 6.07 -7.35
C TRP A 120 4.71 7.07 -8.49
N ASN A 121 4.00 8.19 -8.37
CA ASN A 121 4.06 9.30 -9.30
C ASN A 121 4.58 10.54 -8.58
N TYR A 122 5.49 11.24 -9.25
CA TYR A 122 6.08 12.46 -8.73
C TYR A 122 6.09 13.56 -9.79
N TYR A 123 5.51 14.70 -9.44
CA TYR A 123 5.64 15.95 -10.17
C TYR A 123 6.47 16.92 -9.37
N VAL A 124 7.37 17.63 -10.04
CA VAL A 124 8.16 18.71 -9.46
C VAL A 124 8.37 19.80 -10.49
N ASP A 125 8.16 21.04 -10.07
CA ASP A 125 8.50 22.24 -10.82
C ASP A 125 9.18 23.23 -9.89
N ASN A 126 10.51 23.28 -9.99
CA ASN A 126 11.33 24.22 -9.25
C ASN A 126 11.48 25.58 -9.93
N ALA A 127 10.98 25.73 -11.17
CA ALA A 127 10.95 27.00 -11.89
C ALA A 127 9.68 27.79 -11.59
N ALA A 128 8.61 27.13 -11.13
CA ALA A 128 7.41 27.78 -10.61
C ALA A 128 7.72 28.71 -9.43
N SER A 129 6.90 29.76 -9.28
CA SER A 129 6.99 30.72 -8.19
C SER A 129 5.64 30.78 -7.45
N PRO A 130 5.49 30.12 -6.29
CA PRO A 130 6.50 29.32 -5.58
C PRO A 130 6.78 27.95 -6.25
N PRO A 131 7.93 27.30 -5.96
CA PRO A 131 8.18 25.93 -6.38
C PRO A 131 7.09 24.98 -5.90
N GLU A 132 6.73 24.01 -6.75
CA GLU A 132 5.64 23.06 -6.51
C GLU A 132 6.14 21.62 -6.64
N ALA A 133 5.60 20.71 -5.82
CA ALA A 133 5.80 19.29 -5.98
C ALA A 133 4.58 18.51 -5.49
N ILE A 134 4.25 17.41 -6.19
CA ILE A 134 3.14 16.53 -5.86
C ILE A 134 3.65 15.09 -5.89
N PHE A 135 3.46 14.37 -4.79
CA PHE A 135 3.77 12.95 -4.68
C PHE A 135 2.50 12.17 -4.32
N TYR A 136 2.19 11.16 -5.11
CA TYR A 136 0.99 10.32 -4.92
C TYR A 136 1.24 8.90 -5.40
N ILE A 137 0.42 7.98 -4.90
CA ILE A 137 0.47 6.57 -5.27
C ILE A 137 -0.08 6.36 -6.69
N ASN A 138 0.50 5.42 -7.42
CA ASN A 138 0.09 5.06 -8.78
C ASN A 138 -0.87 3.86 -8.76
N ALA A 139 -2.06 4.06 -8.19
CA ALA A 139 -3.09 3.03 -8.05
C ALA A 139 -4.48 3.72 -7.88
N ASP A 140 -5.54 3.20 -8.49
CA ASP A 140 -6.91 3.76 -8.46
C ASP A 140 -7.93 2.83 -7.80
N GLU A 141 -7.45 1.81 -7.10
CA GLU A 141 -8.32 0.88 -6.39
C GLU A 141 -9.12 1.61 -5.31
N PRO A 142 -10.41 1.22 -5.12
CA PRO A 142 -11.26 1.83 -4.11
C PRO A 142 -10.70 1.57 -2.71
N THR A 143 -10.84 2.57 -1.83
CA THR A 143 -10.44 2.48 -0.42
C THR A 143 -11.66 2.57 0.49
N ASN A 144 -11.49 2.23 1.76
CA ASN A 144 -12.47 2.52 2.83
C ASN A 144 -12.43 4.01 3.30
N VAL A 145 -11.53 4.78 2.67
CA VAL A 145 -11.34 6.24 2.65
C VAL A 145 -12.57 7.12 2.45
N VAL A 146 -13.40 7.50 3.42
CA VAL A 146 -14.50 8.43 3.11
C VAL A 146 -14.03 9.89 2.94
N ASP A 147 -14.55 10.57 1.91
CA ASP A 147 -14.38 12.00 1.71
C ASP A 147 -15.38 12.83 2.54
N SER A 148 -15.26 14.16 2.47
CA SER A 148 -16.16 15.09 3.19
C SER A 148 -17.61 15.08 2.69
N SER A 149 -17.88 14.44 1.56
CA SER A 149 -19.18 14.31 0.93
C SER A 149 -19.81 12.92 1.18
N GLY A 150 -19.09 12.01 1.85
CA GLY A 150 -19.51 10.62 2.10
C GLY A 150 -19.20 9.64 0.98
N GLY A 151 -18.47 10.06 -0.07
CA GLY A 151 -17.94 9.19 -1.13
C GLY A 151 -16.69 8.44 -0.68
N THR A 152 -16.38 7.30 -1.32
CA THR A 152 -15.11 6.59 -1.08
C THR A 152 -14.03 7.12 -2.01
N LYS A 153 -12.87 7.43 -1.44
CA LYS A 153 -11.66 7.82 -2.16
C LYS A 153 -11.01 6.62 -2.80
N THR A 154 -10.39 6.81 -3.94
CA THR A 154 -9.46 5.85 -4.52
C THR A 154 -8.05 6.02 -3.95
N ALA A 155 -7.18 5.02 -4.11
CA ALA A 155 -5.85 5.04 -3.50
C ALA A 155 -5.02 6.27 -3.89
N ASN A 156 -5.05 6.67 -5.17
CA ASN A 156 -4.42 7.88 -5.72
C ASN A 156 -4.99 9.20 -5.16
N GLU A 157 -6.10 9.20 -4.42
CA GLU A 157 -6.71 10.37 -3.78
C GLU A 157 -6.37 10.52 -2.29
N LEU A 158 -5.60 9.56 -1.75
CA LEU A 158 -4.97 9.63 -0.42
C LEU A 158 -3.79 10.66 -0.39
#